data_AF-I4F157-F1
#
_entry.id   AF-I4F157-F1
#
_cell.length_a   1.000
_cell.length_b   1.000
_cell.length_c   1.000
_cell.angle_alpha   90.00
_cell.angle_beta   90.00
_cell.angle_gamma   90.00
#
_symmetry.space_group_name_H-M   'P 1'
#
loop_
_entity.id
_entity.type
_entity.pdbx_description
1 polymer ?
#
loop_
_entity_poly.entity_id
_entity_poly.type
_entity_poly.pdbx_seq_one_letter_code
_entity_poly.pdbx_strand_id
1 'polypeptide(L)'
;MTTATAAPPSTAPHPADRAARSSALQQSLTLAWRNVVKIRHQPEALMDVSLQPIIFTVLFVFVFGGAIAGDWHDYLTYLVPGILVQTLMFATGGIGVALNNDITKGVFDRFRSLPIARSAPLVGAVFADVVRYLTSIVVLLAFASALGFRTTQGLPKAALAVLVGIGFAMCLSWVFVWIGLTVRSAGAVQGVGFLATFPLTFGSTALVQADTLPGWLQAFTRNNPVTHLIDTVRGLLLGGPVAEPLAWTAGWAALLLVVFVPLAMRAYRRRV
;
A
#
# COMPACT_ATOMS: atom_id res chain seq x y z
N MET A 1 0.28 49.21 59.13
CA MET A 1 0.50 48.81 57.72
C MET A 1 0.65 47.30 57.68
N THR A 2 -0.40 46.59 57.29
CA THR A 2 -0.44 45.13 57.15
C THR A 2 -0.10 44.77 55.72
N THR A 3 1.06 44.16 55.50
CA THR A 3 1.48 43.65 54.19
C THR A 3 0.80 42.31 53.93
N ALA A 4 -0.14 42.28 52.99
CA ALA A 4 -0.80 41.08 52.53
C ALA A 4 0.17 40.24 51.66
N THR A 5 0.40 38.99 52.05
CA THR A 5 1.14 38.00 51.27
C THR A 5 0.27 37.53 50.11
N ALA A 6 0.65 37.86 48.87
CA ALA A 6 -0.01 37.37 47.67
C ALA A 6 0.23 35.85 47.50
N ALA A 7 -0.84 35.08 47.37
CA ALA A 7 -0.78 33.65 47.06
C ALA A 7 -0.18 33.42 45.65
N PRO A 8 0.58 32.33 45.43
CA PRO A 8 1.14 32.03 44.12
C PRO A 8 0.01 31.73 43.11
N PRO A 9 0.17 32.12 41.83
CA PRO A 9 -0.83 31.84 40.82
C PRO A 9 -0.95 30.32 40.60
N SER A 10 -2.19 29.81 40.68
CA SER A 10 -2.57 28.46 40.27
C SER A 10 -2.01 28.17 38.87
N THR A 11 -1.07 27.23 38.78
CA THR A 11 -0.53 26.72 37.52
C THR A 11 -1.66 26.07 36.72
N ALA A 12 -2.24 26.83 35.79
CA ALA A 12 -3.09 26.25 34.76
C ALA A 12 -2.27 25.20 33.98
N PRO A 13 -2.80 23.99 33.74
CA PRO A 13 -2.07 22.95 33.05
C PRO A 13 -1.64 23.44 31.65
N HIS A 14 -0.34 23.33 31.36
CA HIS A 14 0.24 23.75 30.09
C HIS A 14 -0.46 23.01 28.93
N PRO A 15 -0.79 23.68 27.80
CA PRO A 15 -1.41 23.04 26.64
C PRO A 15 -0.64 21.82 26.10
N ALA A 16 0.67 21.78 26.34
CA ALA A 16 1.56 20.68 25.99
C ALA A 16 1.22 19.35 26.70
N ASP A 17 0.74 19.40 27.95
CA ASP A 17 0.37 18.20 28.72
C ASP A 17 -0.95 17.57 28.25
N ARG A 18 -1.83 18.36 27.60
CA ARG A 18 -3.04 17.84 26.96
C ARG A 18 -2.73 17.19 25.61
N ALA A 19 -1.78 17.75 24.85
CA ALA A 19 -1.33 17.16 23.58
C ALA A 19 -0.59 15.82 23.78
N ALA A 20 0.20 15.71 24.86
CA ALA A 20 0.91 14.48 25.23
C ALA A 20 0.00 13.29 25.63
N ARG A 21 -1.27 13.56 26.00
CA ARG A 21 -2.27 12.52 26.34
C ARG A 21 -3.08 12.03 25.14
N SER A 22 -3.00 12.68 23.98
CA SER A 22 -3.54 12.12 22.75
C SER A 22 -2.64 10.96 22.33
N SER A 23 -3.20 9.75 22.26
CA SER A 23 -2.40 8.56 21.94
C SER A 23 -1.74 8.74 20.57
N ALA A 24 -0.53 8.19 20.37
CA ALA A 24 0.16 8.23 19.08
C ALA A 24 -0.75 7.77 17.92
N LEU A 25 -1.71 6.89 18.22
CA LEU A 25 -2.80 6.46 17.35
C LEU A 25 -3.74 7.60 16.91
N GLN A 26 -4.20 8.46 17.83
CA GLN A 26 -5.03 9.63 17.48
C GLN A 26 -4.25 10.64 16.64
N GLN A 27 -2.96 10.81 16.92
CA GLN A 27 -2.08 11.69 16.13
C GLN A 27 -1.88 11.14 14.72
N SER A 28 -1.59 9.84 14.58
CA SER A 28 -1.52 9.16 13.29
C SER A 28 -2.84 9.20 12.52
N LEU A 29 -3.99 9.02 13.19
CA LEU A 29 -5.31 9.14 12.57
C LEU A 29 -5.59 10.56 12.05
N THR A 30 -5.18 11.59 12.80
CA THR A 30 -5.40 12.99 12.42
C THR A 30 -4.52 13.36 11.21
N LEU A 31 -3.26 12.90 11.19
CA LEU A 31 -2.38 13.05 10.04
C LEU A 31 -2.87 12.26 8.81
N ALA A 32 -3.39 11.04 9.01
CA ALA A 32 -4.02 10.26 7.96
C ALA A 32 -5.24 10.99 7.39
N TRP A 33 -6.12 11.51 8.24
CA TRP A 33 -7.28 12.32 7.83
C TRP A 33 -6.86 13.54 7.00
N ARG A 34 -5.79 14.24 7.39
CA ARG A 34 -5.26 15.37 6.61
C ARG A 34 -4.82 14.96 5.22
N ASN A 35 -4.16 13.80 5.08
CA ASN A 35 -3.75 13.27 3.77
C ASN A 35 -4.96 12.85 2.93
N VAL A 36 -5.99 12.26 3.54
CA VAL A 36 -7.27 11.92 2.88
C VAL A 36 -7.99 13.18 2.38
N VAL A 37 -8.01 14.24 3.19
CA VAL A 37 -8.58 15.54 2.76
C VAL A 37 -7.78 16.14 1.62
N LYS A 38 -6.44 16.02 1.61
CA LYS A 38 -5.60 16.48 0.50
C LYS A 38 -5.89 15.72 -0.79
N ILE A 39 -6.11 14.41 -0.72
CA ILE A 39 -6.56 13.57 -1.84
C ILE A 39 -7.91 14.06 -2.39
N ARG A 40 -8.86 14.43 -1.52
CA ARG A 40 -10.16 14.99 -1.94
C ARG A 40 -10.03 16.31 -2.73
N HIS A 41 -9.03 17.13 -2.39
CA HIS A 41 -8.79 18.43 -3.04
C HIS A 41 -7.85 18.34 -4.25
N GLN A 42 -7.28 17.17 -4.52
CA GLN A 42 -6.42 16.90 -5.69
C GLN A 42 -6.90 15.63 -6.40
N PRO A 43 -8.05 15.68 -7.11
CA PRO A 43 -8.61 14.52 -7.79
C PRO A 43 -7.65 13.90 -8.83
N GLU A 44 -6.75 14.72 -9.40
CA GLU A 44 -5.67 14.27 -10.28
C GLU A 44 -4.76 13.20 -9.63
N ALA A 45 -4.58 13.24 -8.31
CA ALA A 45 -3.75 12.28 -7.57
C ALA A 45 -4.41 10.91 -7.36
N LEU A 46 -5.68 10.76 -7.77
CA LEU A 46 -6.39 9.48 -7.84
C LEU A 46 -6.58 9.00 -9.28
N MET A 47 -6.31 9.84 -10.27
CA MET A 47 -6.49 9.46 -11.67
C MET A 47 -5.55 8.33 -12.07
N ASP A 48 -4.28 8.38 -11.65
CA ASP A 48 -3.31 7.31 -11.85
C ASP A 48 -3.81 5.98 -11.29
N VAL A 49 -4.25 6.00 -10.04
CA VAL A 49 -4.71 4.82 -9.30
C VAL A 49 -6.05 4.27 -9.79
N SER A 50 -6.86 5.09 -10.45
CA SER A 50 -8.17 4.70 -10.97
C SER A 50 -8.12 4.26 -12.45
N LEU A 51 -7.37 4.96 -13.30
CA LEU A 51 -7.28 4.66 -14.73
C LEU A 51 -6.38 3.47 -15.02
N GLN A 52 -5.25 3.35 -14.31
CA GLN A 52 -4.29 2.27 -14.51
C GLN A 52 -4.90 0.85 -14.43
N PRO A 53 -5.70 0.48 -13.41
CA PRO A 53 -6.33 -0.84 -13.37
C PRO A 53 -7.30 -1.05 -14.53
N ILE A 54 -8.02 -0.02 -14.97
CA ILE A 54 -8.95 -0.11 -16.11
C ILE A 54 -8.17 -0.39 -17.39
N ILE A 55 -7.10 0.38 -17.66
CA ILE A 55 -6.25 0.20 -18.84
C ILE A 55 -5.66 -1.20 -18.86
N PHE A 56 -5.09 -1.67 -17.76
CA PHE A 56 -4.53 -3.03 -17.71
C PHE A 56 -5.59 -4.11 -17.84
N THR A 57 -6.79 -3.92 -17.28
CA THR A 57 -7.89 -4.87 -17.44
C THR A 57 -8.30 -4.96 -18.89
N VAL A 58 -8.57 -3.83 -19.56
CA VAL A 58 -8.94 -3.80 -20.97
C VAL A 58 -7.84 -4.41 -21.83
N LEU A 59 -6.60 -3.97 -21.63
CA LEU A 59 -5.45 -4.47 -22.39
C LEU A 59 -5.31 -5.98 -22.22
N PHE A 60 -5.25 -6.50 -21.00
CA PHE A 60 -5.00 -7.92 -20.83
C PHE A 60 -6.20 -8.77 -21.25
N VAL A 61 -7.40 -8.43 -20.80
CA VAL A 61 -8.59 -9.23 -21.07
C VAL A 61 -8.88 -9.30 -22.56
N PHE A 62 -8.90 -8.17 -23.27
CA PHE A 62 -9.30 -8.15 -24.68
C PHE A 62 -8.16 -8.47 -25.64
N VAL A 63 -6.91 -8.10 -25.34
CA VAL A 63 -5.78 -8.41 -26.23
C VAL A 63 -5.32 -9.86 -26.07
N PHE A 64 -5.29 -10.38 -24.84
CA PHE A 64 -4.77 -11.71 -24.57
C PHE A 64 -5.85 -12.77 -24.32
N GLY A 65 -7.09 -12.40 -23.99
CA GLY A 65 -8.14 -13.37 -23.67
C GLY A 65 -8.39 -14.39 -24.78
N GLY A 66 -8.58 -13.92 -26.01
CA GLY A 66 -8.76 -14.81 -27.16
C GLY A 66 -7.52 -15.66 -27.49
N ALA A 67 -6.32 -15.12 -27.26
CA ALA A 67 -5.06 -15.81 -27.57
C ALA A 67 -4.66 -16.85 -26.50
N ILE A 68 -5.01 -16.62 -25.23
CA ILE A 68 -4.58 -17.46 -24.10
C ILE A 68 -5.67 -18.44 -23.68
N ALA A 69 -6.92 -18.00 -23.56
CA ALA A 69 -8.00 -18.79 -22.99
C ALA A 69 -9.07 -19.19 -24.02
N GLY A 70 -8.95 -18.75 -25.28
CA GLY A 70 -9.97 -18.97 -26.32
C GLY A 70 -11.21 -18.08 -26.18
N ASP A 71 -11.58 -17.71 -24.94
CA ASP A 71 -12.61 -16.71 -24.63
C ASP A 71 -12.10 -15.67 -23.60
N TRP A 72 -12.50 -14.42 -23.81
CA TRP A 72 -12.12 -13.31 -22.95
C TRP A 72 -12.85 -13.32 -21.61
N HIS A 73 -14.05 -13.91 -21.50
CA HIS A 73 -14.77 -14.02 -20.21
C HIS A 73 -14.06 -14.97 -19.22
N ASP A 74 -13.58 -16.11 -19.71
CA ASP A 74 -12.83 -17.06 -18.88
C ASP A 74 -11.51 -16.46 -18.43
N TYR A 75 -10.83 -15.75 -19.33
CA TYR A 75 -9.60 -15.03 -18.99
C TYR A 75 -9.85 -13.88 -18.01
N LEU A 76 -10.95 -13.13 -18.14
CA LEU A 76 -11.34 -12.09 -17.18
C LEU A 76 -11.41 -12.67 -15.76
N THR A 77 -12.05 -13.83 -15.59
CA THR A 77 -12.21 -14.47 -14.29
C THR A 77 -10.86 -14.85 -13.69
N TYR A 78 -9.95 -15.40 -14.49
CA TYR A 78 -8.60 -15.74 -14.05
C TYR A 78 -7.75 -14.51 -13.67
N LEU A 79 -7.91 -13.42 -14.42
CA LEU A 79 -7.00 -12.28 -14.42
C LEU A 79 -7.34 -11.23 -13.36
N VAL A 80 -8.62 -11.06 -13.00
CA VAL A 80 -9.04 -10.05 -12.02
C VAL A 80 -8.34 -10.18 -10.65
N PRO A 81 -8.17 -11.37 -10.04
CA PRO A 81 -7.36 -11.53 -8.83
C PRO A 81 -5.91 -11.05 -9.00
N GLY A 82 -5.31 -11.31 -10.18
CA GLY A 82 -3.97 -10.87 -10.53
C GLY A 82 -3.88 -9.36 -10.65
N ILE A 83 -4.81 -8.73 -11.38
CA ILE A 83 -4.88 -7.27 -11.51
C ILE A 83 -5.12 -6.59 -10.16
N LEU A 84 -5.93 -7.17 -9.28
CA LEU A 84 -6.17 -6.63 -7.94
C LEU A 84 -4.86 -6.47 -7.18
N VAL A 85 -4.05 -7.53 -7.14
CA VAL A 85 -2.75 -7.48 -6.48
C VAL A 85 -1.79 -6.55 -7.21
N GLN A 86 -1.70 -6.61 -8.54
CA GLN A 86 -0.89 -5.71 -9.35
C GLN A 86 -1.21 -4.23 -9.06
N THR A 87 -2.49 -3.89 -8.94
CA THR A 87 -2.94 -2.54 -8.66
C THR A 87 -2.46 -2.08 -7.29
N LEU A 88 -2.54 -2.96 -6.28
CA LEU A 88 -1.99 -2.69 -4.95
C LEU A 88 -0.47 -2.48 -4.99
N MET A 89 0.26 -3.33 -5.72
CA MET A 89 1.72 -3.23 -5.86
C MET A 89 2.14 -1.87 -6.45
N PHE A 90 1.46 -1.42 -7.50
CA PHE A 90 1.75 -0.11 -8.09
C PHE A 90 1.26 1.06 -7.23
N ALA A 91 0.08 0.93 -6.60
CA ALA A 91 -0.41 1.94 -5.68
C ALA A 91 0.54 2.14 -4.49
N THR A 92 1.25 1.10 -4.05
CA THR A 92 2.21 1.18 -2.93
C THR A 92 3.39 2.09 -3.26
N GLY A 93 3.74 2.25 -4.54
CA GLY A 93 4.88 3.08 -4.93
C GLY A 93 4.72 4.58 -4.65
N GLY A 94 3.48 5.06 -4.58
CA GLY A 94 3.17 6.48 -4.38
C GLY A 94 3.67 7.04 -3.05
N ILE A 95 3.67 6.24 -1.98
CA ILE A 95 4.11 6.71 -0.66
C ILE A 95 5.57 7.13 -0.66
N GLY A 96 6.44 6.40 -1.35
CA GLY A 96 7.87 6.71 -1.40
C GLY A 96 8.11 8.05 -2.10
N VAL A 97 7.38 8.29 -3.19
CA VAL A 97 7.43 9.54 -3.97
C VAL A 97 6.89 10.70 -3.15
N ALA A 98 5.71 10.53 -2.52
CA ALA A 98 5.09 11.54 -1.67
C ALA A 98 5.99 11.90 -0.48
N LEU A 99 6.54 10.89 0.20
CA LEU A 99 7.43 11.07 1.33
C LEU A 99 8.71 11.80 0.93
N ASN A 100 9.32 11.43 -0.19
CA ASN A 100 10.51 12.11 -0.70
C ASN A 100 10.24 13.58 -1.03
N ASN A 101 9.09 13.88 -1.62
CA ASN A 101 8.65 15.25 -1.88
C ASN A 101 8.46 16.04 -0.57
N ASP A 102 7.84 15.44 0.45
CA ASP A 102 7.62 16.09 1.74
C ASP A 102 8.94 16.38 2.47
N ILE A 103 9.93 15.48 2.37
CA ILE A 103 11.29 15.70 2.88
C ILE A 103 11.98 16.84 2.13
N THR A 104 11.92 16.80 0.80
CA THR A 104 12.55 17.83 -0.06
C THR A 104 11.97 19.22 0.19
N LYS A 105 10.68 19.30 0.57
CA LYS A 105 10.00 20.55 0.92
C LYS A 105 10.22 21.01 2.37
N GLY A 106 11.06 20.32 3.15
CA GLY A 106 11.37 20.68 4.55
C GLY A 106 10.20 20.50 5.52
N VAL A 107 9.18 19.69 5.17
CA VAL A 107 8.00 19.45 6.03
C VAL A 107 8.42 18.77 7.34
N PHE A 108 9.43 17.90 7.28
CA PHE A 108 9.93 17.18 8.43
C PHE A 108 10.73 18.05 9.41
N ASP A 109 11.40 19.10 8.93
CA ASP A 109 12.07 20.08 9.80
C ASP A 109 11.07 20.85 10.66
N ARG A 110 9.87 21.11 10.12
CA ARG A 110 8.75 21.73 10.85
C ARG A 110 8.09 20.79 11.85
N PHE A 111 8.05 19.48 11.58
CA PHE A 111 7.58 18.51 12.58
C PHE A 111 8.54 18.38 13.76
N ARG A 112 9.81 18.75 13.59
CA ARG A 112 10.84 18.71 14.64
C ARG A 112 10.60 19.68 15.80
N SER A 113 9.89 20.79 15.55
CA SER A 113 9.54 21.77 16.58
C SER A 113 8.22 21.45 17.29
N LEU A 114 7.49 20.41 16.86
CA LEU A 114 6.24 19.98 17.46
C LEU A 114 6.47 18.77 18.38
N PRO A 115 5.80 18.69 19.55
CA PRO A 115 5.92 17.57 20.48
C PRO A 115 5.14 16.34 19.97
N ILE A 116 5.59 15.73 18.87
CA ILE A 116 4.97 14.56 18.22
C ILE A 116 5.95 13.38 18.28
N ALA A 117 5.43 12.16 18.46
CA ALA A 117 6.25 10.95 18.37
C ALA A 117 6.95 10.87 17.00
N ARG A 118 8.26 10.62 16.98
CA ARG A 118 9.10 10.64 15.75
C ARG A 118 8.64 9.64 14.68
N SER A 119 7.90 8.59 15.05
CA SER A 119 7.31 7.61 14.13
C SER A 119 5.93 8.00 13.59
N ALA A 120 5.23 8.94 14.22
CA ALA A 120 3.83 9.25 13.89
C ALA A 120 3.61 9.76 12.44
N PRO A 121 4.51 10.58 11.85
CA PRO A 121 4.36 11.00 10.45
C PRO A 121 4.51 9.85 9.45
N LEU A 122 5.45 8.94 9.70
CA LEU A 122 5.70 7.76 8.85
C LEU A 122 4.52 6.79 8.89
N VAL A 123 4.06 6.47 10.10
CA VAL A 123 2.91 5.57 10.31
C VAL A 123 1.63 6.21 9.75
N GLY A 124 1.42 7.51 9.99
CA GLY A 124 0.28 8.24 9.43
C GLY A 124 0.27 8.29 7.90
N ALA A 125 1.44 8.35 7.25
CA ALA A 125 1.54 8.26 5.80
C ALA A 125 1.14 6.86 5.29
N VAL A 126 1.60 5.79 5.95
CA VAL A 126 1.22 4.41 5.59
C VAL A 126 -0.27 4.16 5.74
N PHE A 127 -0.89 4.69 6.81
CA PHE A 127 -2.34 4.58 6.99
C PHE A 127 -3.14 5.42 5.99
N ALA A 128 -2.62 6.56 5.54
CA ALA A 128 -3.27 7.36 4.52
C ALA A 128 -3.39 6.63 3.17
N ASP A 129 -2.44 5.76 2.85
CA ASP A 129 -2.43 4.95 1.63
C ASP A 129 -3.56 3.91 1.58
N VAL A 130 -4.13 3.53 2.73
CA VAL A 130 -5.29 2.63 2.77
C VAL A 130 -6.45 3.18 1.95
N VAL A 131 -6.68 4.50 1.97
CA VAL A 131 -7.72 5.12 1.13
C VAL A 131 -7.39 4.99 -0.35
N ARG A 132 -6.11 5.11 -0.70
CA ARG A 132 -5.62 4.98 -2.07
C ARG A 132 -5.81 3.55 -2.58
N TYR A 133 -5.47 2.55 -1.77
CA TYR A 133 -5.71 1.13 -2.05
C TYR A 133 -7.19 0.79 -2.18
N LEU A 134 -8.01 1.24 -1.24
CA LEU A 134 -9.46 1.02 -1.29
C LEU A 134 -10.07 1.63 -2.55
N THR A 135 -9.65 2.84 -2.91
CA THR A 135 -10.13 3.51 -4.14
C THR A 135 -9.77 2.70 -5.38
N SER A 136 -8.51 2.23 -5.50
CA SER A 136 -8.11 1.43 -6.66
C SER A 136 -8.86 0.11 -6.75
N ILE A 137 -9.03 -0.57 -5.61
CA ILE A 137 -9.76 -1.84 -5.55
C ILE A 137 -11.22 -1.65 -5.93
N VAL A 138 -11.89 -0.62 -5.39
CA VAL A 138 -13.29 -0.35 -5.71
C VAL A 138 -13.46 -0.05 -7.19
N VAL A 139 -12.59 0.78 -7.77
CA VAL A 139 -12.63 1.09 -9.20
C VAL A 139 -12.41 -0.16 -10.05
N LEU A 140 -11.40 -0.97 -9.71
CA LEU A 140 -11.13 -2.22 -10.41
C LEU A 140 -12.31 -3.19 -10.32
N LEU A 141 -12.82 -3.46 -9.11
CA LEU A 141 -13.88 -4.43 -8.91
C LEU A 141 -15.18 -3.95 -9.55
N ALA A 142 -15.50 -2.65 -9.51
CA ALA A 142 -16.65 -2.10 -10.20
C ALA A 142 -16.52 -2.28 -11.72
N PHE A 143 -15.36 -1.98 -12.28
CA PHE A 143 -15.10 -2.14 -13.72
C PHE A 143 -15.13 -3.61 -14.14
N ALA A 144 -14.44 -4.48 -13.41
CA ALA A 144 -14.44 -5.92 -13.66
C ALA A 144 -15.86 -6.52 -13.55
N SER A 145 -16.64 -6.08 -12.57
CA SER A 145 -18.04 -6.52 -12.42
C SER A 145 -18.90 -6.06 -13.59
N ALA A 146 -18.67 -4.86 -14.12
CA ALA A 146 -19.34 -4.37 -15.32
C ALA A 146 -18.99 -5.20 -16.57
N LEU A 147 -17.77 -5.76 -16.62
CA LEU A 147 -17.36 -6.72 -17.64
C LEU A 147 -17.86 -8.16 -17.40
N GLY A 148 -18.58 -8.41 -16.31
CA GLY A 148 -19.17 -9.71 -15.99
C GLY A 148 -18.42 -10.53 -14.95
N PHE A 149 -17.35 -10.02 -14.34
CA PHE A 149 -16.64 -10.71 -13.26
C PHE A 149 -17.57 -10.96 -12.05
N ARG A 150 -17.55 -12.18 -11.52
CA ARG A 150 -18.27 -12.55 -10.30
C ARG A 150 -17.38 -13.40 -9.39
N THR A 151 -17.40 -13.08 -8.10
CA THR A 151 -16.80 -13.96 -7.07
C THR A 151 -17.67 -15.21 -6.90
N THR A 152 -17.05 -16.39 -6.94
CA THR A 152 -17.75 -17.68 -6.71
C THR A 152 -17.85 -18.01 -5.23
N GLN A 153 -17.05 -17.34 -4.40
CA GLN A 153 -16.86 -17.63 -2.98
C GLN A 153 -17.67 -16.72 -2.05
N GLY A 154 -18.42 -15.77 -2.61
CA GLY A 154 -19.27 -14.84 -1.89
C GLY A 154 -18.55 -13.60 -1.35
N LEU A 155 -19.35 -12.64 -0.87
CA LEU A 155 -18.86 -11.35 -0.38
C LEU A 155 -17.91 -11.44 0.83
N PRO A 156 -18.11 -12.34 1.83
CA PRO A 156 -17.20 -12.41 2.98
C PRO A 156 -15.77 -12.78 2.59
N LYS A 157 -15.60 -13.76 1.68
CA LYS A 157 -14.27 -14.15 1.21
C LYS A 157 -13.66 -13.10 0.28
N ALA A 158 -14.48 -12.39 -0.51
CA ALA A 158 -14.02 -11.24 -1.27
C ALA A 158 -13.50 -10.10 -0.37
N ALA A 159 -14.21 -9.80 0.73
CA ALA A 159 -13.75 -8.82 1.72
C ALA A 159 -12.44 -9.26 2.39
N LEU A 160 -12.30 -10.54 2.71
CA LEU A 160 -11.06 -11.10 3.23
C LEU A 160 -9.91 -10.99 2.22
N ALA A 161 -10.16 -11.23 0.92
CA ALA A 161 -9.16 -11.08 -0.13
C ALA A 161 -8.64 -9.63 -0.21
N VAL A 162 -9.55 -8.66 -0.13
CA VAL A 162 -9.21 -7.23 -0.07
C VAL A 162 -8.39 -6.91 1.17
N LEU A 163 -8.79 -7.42 2.34
CA LEU A 163 -8.09 -7.19 3.60
C LEU A 163 -6.66 -7.75 3.57
N VAL A 164 -6.49 -8.98 3.09
CA VAL A 164 -5.17 -9.62 2.95
C VAL A 164 -4.30 -8.85 1.96
N GLY A 165 -4.85 -8.44 0.82
CA GLY A 165 -4.16 -7.62 -0.17
C GLY A 165 -3.68 -6.29 0.42
N ILE A 166 -4.57 -5.53 1.07
CA ILE A 166 -4.22 -4.26 1.71
C ILE A 166 -3.18 -4.47 2.81
N GLY A 167 -3.36 -5.49 3.66
CA GLY A 167 -2.40 -5.80 4.73
C GLY A 167 -1.00 -6.07 4.19
N PHE A 168 -0.90 -6.85 3.10
CA PHE A 168 0.37 -7.09 2.43
C PHE A 168 0.94 -5.80 1.81
N ALA A 169 0.11 -5.00 1.13
CA ALA A 169 0.53 -3.72 0.55
C ALA A 169 1.05 -2.74 1.61
N MET A 170 0.44 -2.72 2.80
CA MET A 170 0.94 -1.95 3.94
C MET A 170 2.32 -2.45 4.40
N CYS A 171 2.57 -3.75 4.42
CA CYS A 171 3.90 -4.29 4.73
C CYS A 171 4.92 -3.88 3.66
N LEU A 172 4.55 -3.98 2.39
CA LEU A 172 5.38 -3.58 1.25
C LEU A 172 5.67 -2.08 1.23
N SER A 173 4.75 -1.23 1.69
CA SER A 173 4.92 0.22 1.74
C SER A 173 6.18 0.64 2.51
N TRP A 174 6.62 -0.15 3.49
CA TRP A 174 7.85 0.12 4.24
C TRP A 174 9.10 0.06 3.37
N VAL A 175 9.10 -0.75 2.30
CA VAL A 175 10.15 -0.76 1.28
C VAL A 175 10.22 0.61 0.60
N PHE A 176 9.07 1.13 0.16
CA PHE A 176 8.99 2.42 -0.52
C PHE A 176 9.24 3.61 0.39
N VAL A 177 8.84 3.52 1.66
CA VAL A 177 9.22 4.48 2.70
C VAL A 177 10.74 4.50 2.86
N TRP A 178 11.38 3.34 2.95
CA TRP A 178 12.84 3.26 3.02
C TRP A 178 13.53 3.81 1.75
N ILE A 179 13.03 3.49 0.55
CA ILE A 179 13.55 4.04 -0.71
C ILE A 179 13.35 5.56 -0.74
N GLY A 180 12.17 6.06 -0.36
CA GLY A 180 11.86 7.49 -0.29
C GLY A 180 12.80 8.24 0.66
N LEU A 181 13.20 7.60 1.76
CA LEU A 181 14.14 8.13 2.74
C LEU A 181 15.61 8.01 2.32
N THR A 182 15.99 7.09 1.45
CA THR A 182 17.38 6.88 1.04
C THR A 182 17.74 7.61 -0.26
N VAL A 183 16.79 7.72 -1.18
CA VAL A 183 17.00 8.29 -2.50
C VAL A 183 16.88 9.83 -2.47
N ARG A 184 17.59 10.49 -3.39
CA ARG A 184 17.74 11.96 -3.42
C ARG A 184 16.57 12.70 -4.08
N SER A 185 15.85 12.08 -5.01
CA SER A 185 14.75 12.72 -5.75
C SER A 185 13.54 11.81 -5.92
N ALA A 186 12.36 12.42 -6.02
CA ALA A 186 11.09 11.73 -6.21
C ALA A 186 11.05 10.92 -7.52
N GLY A 187 11.64 11.44 -8.59
CA GLY A 187 11.76 10.72 -9.87
C GLY A 187 12.61 9.46 -9.76
N ALA A 188 13.70 9.50 -8.99
CA ALA A 188 14.53 8.32 -8.76
C ALA A 188 13.81 7.28 -7.87
N VAL A 189 13.00 7.71 -6.90
CA VAL A 189 12.13 6.79 -6.13
C VAL A 189 11.15 6.08 -7.05
N GLN A 190 10.54 6.81 -7.98
CA GLN A 190 9.61 6.23 -8.96
C GLN A 190 10.33 5.21 -9.87
N GLY A 191 11.51 5.55 -10.39
CA GLY A 191 12.30 4.66 -11.24
C GLY A 191 12.75 3.38 -10.53
N VAL A 192 13.32 3.49 -9.32
CA VAL A 192 13.73 2.33 -8.50
C VAL A 192 12.51 1.49 -8.12
N GLY A 193 11.43 2.15 -7.70
CA GLY A 193 10.17 1.50 -7.38
C GLY A 193 9.60 0.70 -8.54
N PHE A 194 9.61 1.28 -9.74
CA PHE A 194 9.19 0.61 -10.97
C PHE A 194 10.08 -0.60 -11.29
N LEU A 195 11.41 -0.44 -11.27
CA LEU A 195 12.36 -1.52 -11.54
C LEU A 195 12.24 -2.68 -10.55
N ALA A 196 11.88 -2.41 -9.29
CA ALA A 196 11.65 -3.45 -8.30
C ALA A 196 10.27 -4.12 -8.48
N THR A 197 9.23 -3.34 -8.70
CA THR A 197 7.84 -3.83 -8.69
C THR A 197 7.46 -4.51 -9.99
N PHE A 198 7.99 -4.03 -11.12
CA PHE A 198 7.61 -4.53 -12.43
C PHE A 198 7.99 -6.01 -12.62
N PRO A 199 9.23 -6.47 -12.37
CA PRO A 199 9.58 -7.89 -12.48
C PRO A 199 8.83 -8.76 -11.46
N LEU A 200 8.62 -8.26 -10.24
CA LEU A 200 7.86 -8.98 -9.22
C LEU A 200 6.39 -9.15 -9.62
N THR A 201 5.79 -8.17 -10.27
CA THR A 201 4.38 -8.23 -10.66
C THR A 201 4.18 -9.04 -11.94
N PHE A 202 4.98 -8.78 -12.97
CA PHE A 202 4.85 -9.44 -14.26
C PHE A 202 5.48 -10.83 -14.31
N GLY A 203 6.48 -11.11 -13.48
CA GLY A 203 7.05 -12.44 -13.27
C GLY A 203 6.29 -13.27 -12.24
N SER A 204 5.03 -12.91 -11.93
CA SER A 204 4.15 -13.66 -11.02
C SER A 204 3.08 -14.45 -11.79
N THR A 205 2.22 -15.17 -11.06
CA THR A 205 1.05 -15.87 -11.64
C THR A 205 -0.11 -14.93 -12.02
N ALA A 206 0.10 -13.61 -12.05
CA ALA A 206 -0.94 -12.62 -12.37
C ALA A 206 -1.56 -12.85 -13.76
N LEU A 207 -0.71 -13.05 -14.76
CA LEU A 207 -1.10 -13.09 -16.18
C LEU A 207 -1.18 -14.51 -16.71
N VAL A 208 -0.23 -15.38 -16.30
CA VAL A 208 -0.12 -16.74 -16.82
C VAL A 208 0.23 -17.69 -15.68
N GLN A 209 -0.15 -18.95 -15.80
CA GLN A 209 0.17 -19.98 -14.81
C GLN A 209 1.67 -20.26 -14.79
N ALA A 210 2.22 -20.58 -13.62
CA ALA A 210 3.66 -20.82 -13.47
C ALA A 210 4.16 -22.00 -14.34
N ASP A 211 3.30 -22.99 -14.60
CA ASP A 211 3.68 -24.23 -15.29
C ASP A 211 3.85 -24.07 -16.81
N THR A 212 3.44 -22.93 -17.37
CA THR A 212 3.67 -22.61 -18.79
C THR A 212 4.98 -21.86 -19.02
N LEU A 213 5.75 -21.58 -17.96
CA LEU A 213 6.97 -20.77 -18.01
C LEU A 213 8.23 -21.64 -18.13
N PRO A 214 9.30 -21.17 -18.80
CA PRO A 214 10.58 -21.87 -18.85
C PRO A 214 11.19 -22.00 -17.44
N GLY A 215 11.94 -23.08 -17.18
CA GLY A 215 12.28 -23.55 -15.83
C GLY A 215 12.87 -22.50 -14.86
N TRP A 216 13.75 -21.61 -15.33
CA TRP A 216 14.31 -20.55 -14.47
C TRP A 216 13.25 -19.54 -14.04
N LEU A 217 12.32 -19.21 -14.94
CA LEU A 217 11.25 -18.27 -14.68
C LEU A 217 10.16 -18.93 -13.83
N GLN A 218 9.89 -20.21 -14.05
CA GLN A 218 9.02 -20.99 -13.17
C GLN A 218 9.54 -21.00 -11.72
N ALA A 219 10.85 -21.20 -11.51
CA ALA A 219 11.45 -21.15 -10.18
C ALA A 219 11.33 -19.75 -9.54
N PHE A 220 11.58 -18.69 -10.33
CA PHE A 220 11.38 -17.32 -9.88
C PHE A 220 9.92 -17.06 -9.46
N THR A 221 8.97 -17.40 -10.33
CA THR A 221 7.54 -17.20 -10.11
C THR A 221 7.05 -17.96 -8.88
N ARG A 222 7.51 -19.20 -8.66
CA ARG A 222 7.11 -20.02 -7.51
C ARG A 222 7.58 -19.50 -6.15
N ASN A 223 8.68 -18.75 -6.10
CA ASN A 223 9.22 -18.17 -4.86
C ASN A 223 8.88 -16.68 -4.69
N ASN A 224 8.14 -16.10 -5.63
CA ASN A 224 7.84 -14.68 -5.65
C ASN A 224 6.74 -14.34 -4.62
N PRO A 225 6.96 -13.34 -3.74
CA PRO A 225 5.94 -12.93 -2.75
C PRO A 225 4.62 -12.51 -3.39
N VAL A 226 4.67 -11.88 -4.57
CA VAL A 226 3.48 -11.42 -5.30
C VAL A 226 2.68 -12.61 -5.82
N THR A 227 3.34 -13.70 -6.24
CA THR A 227 2.67 -14.94 -6.64
C THR A 227 1.84 -15.52 -5.50
N HIS A 228 2.43 -15.68 -4.31
CA HIS A 228 1.70 -16.24 -3.16
C HIS A 228 0.51 -15.38 -2.76
N LEU A 229 0.63 -14.05 -2.84
CA LEU A 229 -0.47 -13.14 -2.59
C LEU A 229 -1.57 -13.30 -3.65
N ILE A 230 -1.21 -13.36 -4.93
CA ILE A 230 -2.16 -13.58 -6.04
C ILE A 230 -2.89 -14.90 -5.86
N ASP A 231 -2.19 -15.98 -5.56
CA ASP A 231 -2.80 -17.30 -5.38
C ASP A 231 -3.73 -17.32 -4.17
N THR A 232 -3.38 -16.61 -3.09
CA THR A 232 -4.26 -16.40 -1.92
C THR A 232 -5.53 -15.66 -2.30
N VAL A 233 -5.40 -14.51 -2.98
CA VAL A 233 -6.53 -13.67 -3.42
C VAL A 233 -7.40 -14.43 -4.42
N ARG A 234 -6.79 -15.18 -5.33
CA ARG A 234 -7.49 -16.03 -6.31
C ARG A 234 -8.26 -17.14 -5.61
N GLY A 235 -7.65 -17.86 -4.67
CA GLY A 235 -8.32 -18.89 -3.89
C GLY A 235 -9.49 -18.35 -3.06
N LEU A 236 -9.37 -17.13 -2.54
CA LEU A 236 -10.45 -16.45 -1.81
C LEU A 236 -11.59 -15.97 -2.71
N LEU A 237 -11.33 -15.56 -3.95
CA LEU A 237 -12.35 -15.04 -4.87
C LEU A 237 -13.01 -16.12 -5.73
N LEU A 238 -12.24 -17.10 -6.19
CA LEU A 238 -12.66 -18.10 -7.16
C LEU A 238 -12.76 -19.52 -6.58
N GLY A 239 -12.15 -19.75 -5.42
CA GLY A 239 -11.99 -21.07 -4.83
C GLY A 239 -10.63 -21.68 -5.13
N GLY A 240 -10.21 -22.64 -4.30
CA GLY A 240 -8.90 -23.29 -4.39
C GLY A 240 -8.14 -23.28 -3.05
N PRO A 241 -6.87 -23.74 -3.05
CA PRO A 241 -6.02 -23.73 -1.87
C PRO A 241 -5.74 -22.30 -1.40
N VAL A 242 -6.04 -22.00 -0.14
CA VAL A 242 -5.78 -20.68 0.48
C VAL A 242 -4.75 -20.77 1.59
N ALA A 243 -4.75 -21.84 2.38
CA ALA A 243 -3.96 -21.93 3.61
C ALA A 243 -2.44 -21.83 3.36
N GLU A 244 -1.92 -22.58 2.40
CA GLU A 244 -0.49 -22.57 2.08
C GLU A 244 -0.05 -21.24 1.42
N PRO A 245 -0.70 -20.73 0.36
CA PRO A 245 -0.36 -19.42 -0.20
C PRO A 245 -0.46 -18.29 0.83
N LEU A 246 -1.45 -18.34 1.73
CA LEU A 246 -1.61 -17.35 2.79
C LEU A 246 -0.47 -17.42 3.82
N ALA A 247 -0.01 -18.63 4.18
CA ALA A 247 1.12 -18.80 5.08
C ALA A 247 2.41 -18.21 4.49
N TRP A 248 2.68 -18.46 3.21
CA TRP A 248 3.79 -17.84 2.48
C TRP A 248 3.66 -16.32 2.40
N THR A 249 2.46 -15.83 2.08
CA THR A 249 2.16 -14.39 2.05
C THR A 249 2.42 -13.73 3.40
N ALA A 250 1.99 -14.37 4.49
CA ALA A 250 2.22 -13.90 5.85
C ALA A 250 3.71 -13.94 6.23
N GLY A 251 4.44 -14.99 5.83
CA GLY A 251 5.89 -15.10 6.02
C GLY A 251 6.65 -13.95 5.34
N TRP A 252 6.30 -13.65 4.08
CA TRP A 252 6.87 -12.52 3.35
C TRP A 252 6.48 -11.17 3.96
N ALA A 253 5.23 -10.99 4.37
CA ALA A 253 4.78 -9.77 5.06
C ALA A 253 5.58 -9.55 6.36
N ALA A 254 5.78 -10.60 7.16
CA ALA A 254 6.58 -10.55 8.37
C ALA A 254 8.05 -10.20 8.07
N LEU A 255 8.65 -10.82 7.05
CA LEU A 255 10.02 -10.54 6.61
C LEU A 255 10.17 -9.07 6.19
N LEU A 256 9.23 -8.54 5.39
CA LEU A 256 9.24 -7.15 4.96
C LEU A 256 9.20 -6.20 6.16
N LEU A 257 8.34 -6.46 7.14
CA LEU A 257 8.27 -5.65 8.35
C LEU A 257 9.56 -5.71 9.18
N VAL A 258 10.07 -6.91 9.45
CA VAL A 258 11.28 -7.12 10.26
C VAL A 258 12.51 -6.47 9.62
N VAL A 259 12.60 -6.44 8.29
CA VAL A 259 13.75 -5.86 7.57
C VAL A 259 13.57 -4.36 7.34
N PHE A 260 12.45 -3.94 6.74
CA PHE A 260 12.31 -2.58 6.24
C PHE A 260 11.82 -1.58 7.28
N VAL A 261 11.09 -1.99 8.33
CA VAL A 261 10.73 -1.07 9.41
C VAL A 261 12.00 -0.56 10.13
N PRO A 262 12.94 -1.40 10.59
CA PRO A 262 14.17 -0.91 11.21
C PRO A 262 15.05 -0.10 10.26
N LEU A 263 15.13 -0.49 8.97
CA LEU A 263 15.89 0.24 7.97
C LEU A 263 15.30 1.63 7.70
N ALA A 264 13.98 1.74 7.53
CA ALA A 264 13.27 3.01 7.39
C ALA A 264 13.48 3.90 8.62
N MET A 265 13.34 3.34 9.83
CA MET A 265 13.56 4.09 11.07
C MET A 265 15.02 4.56 11.23
N ARG A 266 16.00 3.76 10.81
CA ARG A 266 17.42 4.16 10.79
C ARG A 266 17.68 5.26 9.75
N ALA A 267 17.12 5.15 8.55
CA ALA A 267 17.25 6.14 7.50
C ALA A 267 16.62 7.48 7.92
N TYR A 268 15.44 7.42 8.54
CA TYR A 268 14.75 8.58 9.08
C TYR A 268 15.60 9.32 10.13
N ARG A 269 16.16 8.61 11.12
CA ARG A 269 17.04 9.22 12.15
C ARG A 269 18.35 9.80 11.63
N ARG A 270 18.82 9.36 10.45
CA ARG A 270 20.05 9.91 9.84
C ARG A 270 19.77 11.17 9.04
N ARG A 271 18.56 11.29 8.51
CA ARG A 271 18.17 12.38 7.60
C ARG A 271 17.44 13.52 8.31
N VAL A 272 16.88 13.25 9.49
CA VAL A 272 16.10 14.17 10.35
C VAL A 272 16.67 14.16 11.77
#